data_AF-A0A7V9ZUT8-F1
#
_entry.id   AF-A0A7V9ZUT8-F1
#
_cell.length_a   1.000
_cell.length_b   1.000
_cell.length_c   1.000
_cell.angle_alpha   90.00
_cell.angle_beta   90.00
_cell.angle_gamma   90.00
#
_symmetry.space_group_name_H-M   'P 1'
#
loop_
_entity.id
_entity.type
_entity.pdbx_description
1 polymer ?
#
loop_
_entity_poly.entity_id
_entity_poly.type
_entity_poly.pdbx_seq_one_letter_code
_entity_poly.pdbx_strand_id
1 'polypeptide(L)'
;MNSDRFLHELPALFDDFPASEHPRDRRFAPVLEEVENLASENVLALLNHAASCLAPGEAYVEVGIYHGASLIAALSGNEDRRFVGIDSFGFREATLEQVEANLERFGVPRPEILVGDVFELVRDGALAEAPIGVWYYDAAHDYEAQLEGLRIAEPLLVAGALMIVDDTDWERVERALDDYLAEQPRARRILTLDGKDRGSPQWWEGVQVLEWSG
;
A
#
# COMPACT_ATOMS: atom_id res chain seq x y z
N MET A 1 -9.84 1.60 11.67
CA MET A 1 -9.18 0.52 10.95
C MET A 1 -9.24 -0.67 11.87
N ASN A 2 -9.46 -1.88 11.38
CA ASN A 2 -9.43 -3.08 12.21
C ASN A 2 -8.13 -3.87 11.94
N SER A 3 -7.04 -3.43 12.57
CA SER A 3 -5.71 -4.05 12.45
C SER A 3 -5.66 -5.47 12.99
N ASP A 4 -6.40 -5.76 14.07
CA ASP A 4 -6.53 -7.12 14.63
C ASP A 4 -7.17 -8.08 13.61
N ARG A 5 -8.26 -7.65 12.95
CA ARG A 5 -8.90 -8.43 11.88
C ARG A 5 -7.95 -8.61 10.71
N PHE A 6 -7.24 -7.57 10.30
CA PHE A 6 -6.24 -7.66 9.23
C PHE A 6 -5.24 -8.77 9.52
N LEU A 7 -4.57 -8.72 10.67
CA LEU A 7 -3.53 -9.69 11.03
C LEU A 7 -4.08 -11.11 11.23
N HIS A 8 -5.28 -11.23 11.80
CA HIS A 8 -5.91 -12.52 12.04
C HIS A 8 -6.34 -13.24 10.76
N GLU A 9 -6.94 -12.50 9.81
CA GLU A 9 -7.51 -13.07 8.58
C GLU A 9 -6.49 -13.21 7.45
N LEU A 10 -5.39 -12.44 7.45
CA LEU A 10 -4.40 -12.44 6.36
C LEU A 10 -3.86 -13.84 6.01
N PRO A 11 -3.45 -14.69 6.98
CA PRO A 11 -2.96 -16.04 6.65
C PRO A 11 -4.00 -16.92 5.94
N ALA A 12 -5.30 -16.68 6.17
CA ALA A 12 -6.37 -17.46 5.57
C ALA A 12 -6.53 -17.20 4.07
N LEU A 13 -5.90 -16.16 3.52
CA LEU A 13 -5.87 -15.92 2.08
C LEU A 13 -4.96 -16.93 1.33
N PHE A 14 -4.12 -17.67 2.04
CA PHE A 14 -3.06 -18.51 1.45
C PHE A 14 -3.14 -19.95 1.95
N ASP A 15 -2.71 -20.91 1.12
CA ASP A 15 -2.69 -22.33 1.51
C ASP A 15 -1.64 -22.63 2.60
N ASP A 16 -0.49 -21.99 2.47
CA ASP A 16 0.65 -22.01 3.39
C ASP A 16 1.21 -20.59 3.49
N PHE A 17 0.79 -19.82 4.50
CA PHE A 17 1.27 -18.44 4.68
C PHE A 17 2.58 -18.43 5.48
N PRO A 18 3.63 -17.70 5.04
CA PRO A 18 3.72 -16.81 3.87
C PRO A 18 4.34 -17.46 2.62
N ALA A 19 4.52 -18.79 2.60
CA ALA A 19 5.28 -19.51 1.56
C ALA A 19 4.52 -19.78 0.25
N SER A 20 3.21 -19.55 0.22
CA SER A 20 2.37 -19.81 -0.96
C SER A 20 2.78 -18.93 -2.13
N GLU A 21 3.04 -19.54 -3.28
CA GLU A 21 3.38 -18.82 -4.53
C GLU A 21 2.33 -17.76 -4.89
N HIS A 22 1.07 -18.03 -4.54
CA HIS A 22 -0.08 -17.18 -4.84
C HIS A 22 -1.16 -17.27 -3.74
N PRO A 23 -2.09 -16.30 -3.64
CA PRO A 23 -3.29 -16.45 -2.82
C PRO A 23 -4.19 -17.58 -3.32
N ARG A 24 -5.05 -18.11 -2.42
CA ARG A 24 -6.12 -19.08 -2.76
C ARG A 24 -7.07 -18.53 -3.81
N ASP A 25 -7.45 -17.25 -3.67
CA ASP A 25 -8.26 -16.54 -4.64
C ASP A 25 -7.35 -15.80 -5.63
N ARG A 26 -7.34 -16.30 -6.87
CA ARG A 26 -6.49 -15.83 -7.97
C ARG A 26 -7.09 -14.70 -8.80
N ARG A 27 -8.06 -13.95 -8.25
CA ARG A 27 -8.74 -12.86 -8.98
C ARG A 27 -7.83 -11.73 -9.44
N PHE A 28 -6.62 -11.60 -8.89
CA PHE A 28 -5.66 -10.57 -9.27
C PHE A 28 -4.63 -11.03 -10.30
N ALA A 29 -4.59 -12.33 -10.67
CA ALA A 29 -3.73 -12.81 -11.74
C ALA A 29 -3.91 -12.05 -13.06
N PRO A 30 -5.14 -11.75 -13.54
CA PRO A 30 -5.32 -10.95 -14.76
C PRO A 30 -4.81 -9.51 -14.63
N VAL A 31 -4.85 -8.92 -13.43
CA VAL A 31 -4.29 -7.57 -13.19
C VAL A 31 -2.79 -7.60 -13.42
N LEU A 32 -2.08 -8.61 -12.91
CA LEU A 32 -0.65 -8.75 -13.13
C LEU A 32 -0.28 -9.01 -14.59
N GLU A 33 -1.09 -9.77 -15.31
CA GLU A 33 -0.84 -10.13 -16.70
C GLU A 33 -1.05 -8.96 -17.65
N GLU A 34 -2.04 -8.11 -17.38
CA GLU A 34 -2.48 -7.09 -18.34
C GLU A 34 -2.11 -5.65 -17.96
N VAL A 35 -1.72 -5.38 -16.71
CA VAL A 35 -1.27 -4.06 -16.25
C VAL A 35 0.23 -4.12 -16.04
N GLU A 36 0.98 -3.20 -16.66
CA GLU A 36 2.41 -3.07 -16.38
C GLU A 36 2.61 -2.71 -14.91
N ASN A 37 3.35 -3.54 -14.17
CA ASN A 37 3.47 -3.42 -12.73
C ASN A 37 4.81 -3.97 -12.23
N LEU A 38 5.11 -3.67 -10.97
CA LEU A 38 6.27 -4.17 -10.24
C LEU A 38 5.82 -4.78 -8.91
N ALA A 39 4.77 -5.59 -8.94
CA ALA A 39 4.20 -6.21 -7.75
C ALA A 39 4.04 -7.73 -7.93
N SER A 40 3.74 -8.41 -6.82
CA SER A 40 3.35 -9.83 -6.83
C SER A 40 1.89 -9.98 -6.43
N GLU A 41 1.28 -11.12 -6.78
CA GLU A 41 -0.14 -11.34 -6.51
C GLU A 41 -0.45 -11.39 -5.00
N ASN A 42 0.51 -11.85 -4.21
CA ASN A 42 0.38 -11.86 -2.75
C ASN A 42 0.33 -10.45 -2.18
N VAL A 43 1.13 -9.52 -2.72
CA VAL A 43 1.09 -8.10 -2.34
C VAL A 43 -0.27 -7.50 -2.69
N LEU A 44 -0.78 -7.75 -3.91
CA LEU A 44 -2.11 -7.31 -4.33
C LEU A 44 -3.22 -7.84 -3.40
N ALA A 45 -3.15 -9.12 -3.01
CA ALA A 45 -4.11 -9.72 -2.08
C ALA A 45 -4.03 -9.14 -0.66
N LEU A 46 -2.81 -8.85 -0.17
CA LEU A 46 -2.59 -8.19 1.11
C LEU A 46 -3.19 -6.78 1.13
N LEU A 47 -2.95 -5.98 0.09
CA LEU A 47 -3.48 -4.62 -0.03
C LEU A 47 -5.02 -4.63 -0.12
N ASN A 48 -5.60 -5.54 -0.90
CA ASN A 48 -7.06 -5.73 -0.95
C ASN A 48 -7.65 -6.07 0.43
N HIS A 49 -6.97 -6.96 1.17
CA HIS A 49 -7.41 -7.35 2.51
C HIS A 49 -7.31 -6.20 3.51
N ALA A 50 -6.22 -5.42 3.47
CA ALA A 50 -6.05 -4.21 4.27
C ALA A 50 -7.18 -3.21 3.99
N ALA A 51 -7.46 -2.95 2.71
CA ALA A 51 -8.57 -2.09 2.31
C ALA A 51 -9.93 -2.59 2.83
N SER A 52 -10.15 -3.92 2.87
CA SER A 52 -11.38 -4.54 3.40
C SER A 52 -11.54 -4.44 4.93
N CYS A 53 -10.50 -3.99 5.63
CA CYS A 53 -10.46 -3.83 7.09
C CYS A 53 -10.61 -2.37 7.56
N LEU A 54 -10.68 -1.40 6.65
CA LEU A 54 -11.09 -0.02 6.98
C LEU A 54 -12.43 0.00 7.73
N ALA A 55 -12.54 0.90 8.71
CA ALA A 55 -13.81 1.21 9.36
C ALA A 55 -14.59 2.27 8.55
N PRO A 56 -15.91 2.43 8.79
CA PRO A 56 -16.72 3.42 8.08
C PRO A 56 -16.13 4.83 8.18
N GLY A 57 -16.00 5.50 7.04
CA GLY A 57 -15.50 6.88 6.93
C GLY A 57 -13.98 6.99 6.79
N GLU A 58 -13.23 5.91 6.95
CA GLU A 58 -11.78 5.90 6.77
C GLU A 58 -11.36 5.77 5.30
N ALA A 59 -10.17 6.27 4.99
CA ALA A 59 -9.58 6.20 3.67
C ALA A 59 -8.42 5.20 3.59
N TYR A 60 -8.31 4.54 2.44
CA TYR A 60 -7.08 3.94 1.94
C TYR A 60 -6.36 4.97 1.09
N VAL A 61 -5.08 5.21 1.38
CA VAL A 61 -4.23 6.11 0.60
C VAL A 61 -3.05 5.33 0.06
N GLU A 62 -2.80 5.45 -1.23
CA GLU A 62 -1.67 4.83 -1.93
C GLU A 62 -0.80 5.90 -2.57
N VAL A 63 0.49 5.85 -2.26
CA VAL A 63 1.50 6.79 -2.75
C VAL A 63 2.44 6.02 -3.66
N GLY A 64 2.48 6.38 -4.95
CA GLY A 64 3.11 5.58 -5.99
C GLY A 64 2.10 4.61 -6.62
N ILE A 65 1.33 5.12 -7.58
CA ILE A 65 0.29 4.35 -8.28
C ILE A 65 0.89 3.62 -9.49
N TYR A 66 1.86 4.23 -10.16
CA TYR A 66 2.41 3.77 -11.44
C TYR A 66 1.28 3.54 -12.48
N HIS A 67 1.10 2.33 -13.03
CA HIS A 67 -0.03 2.01 -13.91
C HIS A 67 -1.27 1.48 -13.16
N GLY A 68 -1.27 1.47 -11.83
CA GLY A 68 -2.45 1.28 -10.99
C GLY A 68 -2.80 -0.16 -10.64
N ALA A 69 -1.89 -1.13 -10.79
CA ALA A 69 -2.18 -2.54 -10.48
C ALA A 69 -2.56 -2.77 -9.00
N SER A 70 -1.77 -2.22 -8.07
CA SER A 70 -2.04 -2.18 -6.62
C SER A 70 -3.35 -1.50 -6.30
N LEU A 71 -3.59 -0.31 -6.86
CA LEU A 71 -4.82 0.45 -6.66
C LEU A 71 -6.07 -0.31 -7.15
N ILE A 72 -6.02 -0.93 -8.33
CA ILE A 72 -7.09 -1.78 -8.87
C ILE A 72 -7.37 -2.96 -7.94
N ALA A 73 -6.33 -3.64 -7.48
CA ALA A 73 -6.47 -4.75 -6.56
C ALA A 73 -7.09 -4.30 -5.23
N ALA A 74 -6.62 -3.20 -4.65
CA ALA A 74 -7.12 -2.66 -3.39
C ALA A 74 -8.61 -2.27 -3.49
N LEU A 75 -9.02 -1.65 -4.60
CA LEU A 75 -10.40 -1.24 -4.87
C LEU A 75 -11.38 -2.41 -5.08
N SER A 76 -10.92 -3.51 -5.68
CA SER A 76 -11.79 -4.61 -6.13
C SER A 76 -12.54 -5.27 -4.96
N GLY A 77 -13.87 -5.13 -4.93
CA GLY A 77 -14.73 -5.60 -3.84
C GLY A 77 -14.76 -4.70 -2.60
N ASN A 78 -14.16 -3.52 -2.67
CA ASN A 78 -14.10 -2.49 -1.62
C ASN A 78 -14.63 -1.13 -2.15
N GLU A 79 -15.42 -1.12 -3.22
CA GLU A 79 -15.81 0.09 -3.97
C GLU A 79 -16.66 1.08 -3.16
N ASP A 80 -17.22 0.66 -2.04
CA ASP A 80 -18.00 1.50 -1.12
C ASP A 80 -17.13 2.32 -0.15
N ARG A 81 -15.81 2.13 -0.17
CA ARG A 81 -14.84 2.80 0.71
C ARG A 81 -14.17 3.97 0.01
N ARG A 82 -13.54 4.84 0.80
CA ARG A 82 -12.79 5.98 0.26
C ARG A 82 -11.37 5.55 -0.10
N PHE A 83 -10.97 5.84 -1.34
CA PHE A 83 -9.63 5.63 -1.85
C PHE A 83 -9.06 6.95 -2.37
N VAL A 84 -7.79 7.18 -2.07
CA VAL A 84 -7.01 8.28 -2.64
C VAL A 84 -5.71 7.70 -3.20
N GLY A 85 -5.49 7.85 -4.49
CA GLY A 85 -4.18 7.60 -5.11
C GLY A 85 -3.40 8.89 -5.23
N ILE A 86 -2.09 8.85 -5.00
CA ILE A 86 -1.18 9.98 -5.19
C ILE A 86 0.00 9.54 -6.05
N ASP A 87 0.21 10.23 -7.17
CA ASP A 87 1.38 10.00 -8.02
C ASP A 87 1.78 11.29 -8.76
N SER A 88 3.08 11.46 -9.01
CA SER A 88 3.59 12.53 -9.86
C SER A 88 3.62 12.14 -11.35
N PHE A 89 3.47 10.86 -11.65
CA PHE A 89 3.65 10.22 -12.95
C PHE A 89 5.03 10.49 -13.58
N GLY A 90 6.04 10.75 -12.75
CA GLY A 90 7.42 10.98 -13.18
C GLY A 90 8.22 9.69 -13.44
N PHE A 91 7.71 8.53 -13.03
CA PHE A 91 8.40 7.25 -13.17
C PHE A 91 7.97 6.51 -14.44
N ARG A 92 8.95 6.15 -15.28
CA ARG A 92 8.83 5.26 -16.46
C ARG A 92 7.65 5.58 -17.40
N GLU A 93 7.39 6.86 -17.65
CA GLU A 93 6.36 7.31 -18.60
C GLU A 93 4.93 6.84 -18.29
N ALA A 94 4.63 6.45 -17.04
CA ALA A 94 3.26 6.23 -16.62
C ALA A 94 2.44 7.52 -16.72
N THR A 95 1.15 7.41 -17.01
CA THR A 95 0.24 8.57 -17.04
C THR A 95 -1.08 8.30 -16.33
N LEU A 96 -1.74 9.38 -15.91
CA LEU A 96 -3.08 9.30 -15.36
C LEU A 96 -4.06 8.66 -16.35
N GLU A 97 -3.95 8.95 -17.66
CA GLU A 97 -4.86 8.35 -18.64
C GLU A 97 -4.70 6.83 -18.73
N GLN A 98 -3.47 6.31 -18.58
CA GLN A 98 -3.23 4.87 -18.55
C GLN A 98 -3.84 4.23 -17.30
N VAL A 99 -3.68 4.86 -16.13
CA VAL A 99 -4.33 4.40 -14.89
C VAL A 99 -5.85 4.37 -15.05
N GLU A 100 -6.44 5.45 -15.58
CA GLU A 100 -7.88 5.53 -15.81
C GLU A 100 -8.38 4.46 -16.79
N ALA A 101 -7.64 4.21 -17.87
CA ALA A 101 -7.95 3.12 -18.81
C ALA A 101 -7.87 1.73 -18.15
N ASN A 102 -6.93 1.53 -17.23
CA ASN A 102 -6.79 0.27 -16.50
C ASN A 102 -7.93 0.10 -15.48
N LEU A 103 -8.28 1.13 -14.72
CA LEU A 103 -9.44 1.13 -13.81
C LEU A 103 -10.73 0.77 -14.57
N GLU A 104 -10.98 1.41 -15.71
CA GLU A 104 -12.14 1.12 -16.57
C GLU A 104 -12.14 -0.34 -17.06
N ARG A 105 -10.99 -0.83 -17.54
CA ARG A 105 -10.84 -2.20 -18.04
C ARG A 105 -11.18 -3.25 -16.99
N PHE A 106 -10.78 -3.03 -15.74
CA PHE A 106 -11.05 -3.93 -14.62
C PHE A 106 -12.38 -3.63 -13.92
N GLY A 107 -13.16 -2.66 -14.41
CA GLY A 107 -14.51 -2.39 -13.93
C GLY A 107 -14.59 -1.81 -12.53
N VAL A 108 -13.50 -1.22 -12.01
CA VAL A 108 -13.47 -0.55 -10.71
C VAL A 108 -13.72 0.95 -10.87
N PRO A 109 -14.43 1.60 -9.94
CA PRO A 109 -14.69 3.04 -10.03
C PRO A 109 -13.40 3.84 -9.89
N ARG A 110 -13.34 4.97 -10.61
CA ARG A 110 -12.22 5.91 -10.48
C ARG A 110 -12.22 6.53 -9.06
N PRO A 111 -11.15 6.33 -8.26
CA PRO A 111 -11.04 6.97 -6.96
C PRO A 111 -10.64 8.44 -7.09
N GLU A 112 -10.45 9.11 -5.96
CA GLU A 112 -9.73 10.39 -5.94
C GLU A 112 -8.27 10.12 -6.34
N ILE A 113 -7.77 10.82 -7.37
CA ILE A 113 -6.37 10.71 -7.80
C ILE A 113 -5.76 12.11 -7.77
N LEU A 114 -4.76 12.30 -6.93
CA LEU A 114 -4.01 13.53 -6.78
C LEU A 114 -2.71 13.43 -7.58
N VAL A 115 -2.56 14.32 -8.56
CA VAL A 115 -1.38 14.35 -9.41
C VAL A 115 -0.38 15.37 -8.88
N GLY A 116 0.78 14.92 -8.42
CA GLY A 116 1.84 15.78 -7.90
C GLY A 116 2.80 15.09 -6.94
N ASP A 117 3.70 15.88 -6.35
CA ASP A 117 4.59 15.43 -5.29
C ASP A 117 3.80 15.23 -3.98
N VAL A 118 3.93 14.04 -3.36
CA VAL A 118 3.18 13.69 -2.15
C VAL A 118 3.50 14.63 -0.98
N PHE A 119 4.76 15.06 -0.82
CA PHE A 119 5.17 15.90 0.29
C PHE A 119 4.60 17.31 0.17
N GLU A 120 4.52 17.84 -1.05
CA GLU A 120 3.85 19.12 -1.33
C GLU A 120 2.33 19.00 -1.12
N LEU A 121 1.68 18.01 -1.73
CA LEU A 121 0.24 17.82 -1.66
C LEU A 121 -0.26 17.63 -0.22
N VAL A 122 0.42 16.80 0.58
CA VAL A 122 0.06 16.56 1.97
C VAL A 122 0.29 17.81 2.82
N ARG A 123 1.41 18.52 2.62
CA ARG A 123 1.71 19.79 3.32
C ARG A 123 0.67 20.88 3.01
N ASP A 124 0.17 20.92 1.79
CA ASP A 124 -0.86 21.87 1.33
C ASP A 124 -2.28 21.45 1.76
N GLY A 125 -2.42 20.33 2.46
CA GLY A 125 -3.67 19.91 3.09
C GLY A 125 -4.58 19.08 2.20
N ALA A 126 -4.08 18.49 1.10
CA ALA A 126 -4.89 17.68 0.18
C ALA A 126 -5.59 16.49 0.86
N LEU A 127 -5.09 16.03 2.02
CA LEU A 127 -5.66 14.92 2.80
C LEU A 127 -6.26 15.35 4.15
N ALA A 128 -6.37 16.65 4.43
CA ALA A 128 -6.72 17.15 5.77
C ALA A 128 -8.10 16.67 6.30
N GLU A 129 -9.00 16.25 5.40
CA GLU A 129 -10.35 15.77 5.75
C GLU A 129 -10.48 14.24 5.66
N ALA A 130 -9.37 13.50 5.51
CA ALA A 130 -9.38 12.05 5.37
C ALA A 130 -8.81 11.39 6.64
N PRO A 131 -9.63 10.77 7.51
CA PRO A 131 -9.10 9.86 8.52
C PRO A 131 -8.51 8.63 7.82
N ILE A 132 -7.19 8.48 7.86
CA ILE A 132 -6.49 7.44 7.09
C ILE A 132 -6.41 6.16 7.92
N GLY A 133 -7.03 5.09 7.43
CA GLY A 133 -6.96 3.76 8.01
C GLY A 133 -5.87 2.89 7.40
N VAL A 134 -5.49 3.14 6.14
CA VAL A 134 -4.37 2.48 5.46
C VAL A 134 -3.57 3.53 4.70
N TRP A 135 -2.27 3.59 4.95
CA TRP A 135 -1.28 4.36 4.21
C TRP A 135 -0.30 3.38 3.56
N TYR A 136 -0.43 3.18 2.25
CA TYR A 136 0.50 2.37 1.47
C TYR A 136 1.50 3.29 0.76
N TYR A 137 2.79 3.10 1.05
CA TYR A 137 3.87 3.90 0.50
C TYR A 137 4.77 3.02 -0.38
N ASP A 138 4.67 3.22 -1.69
CA ASP A 138 5.46 2.58 -2.76
C ASP A 138 5.96 3.64 -3.77
N ALA A 139 6.51 4.73 -3.24
CA ALA A 139 7.06 5.83 -4.02
C ALA A 139 8.58 5.88 -3.87
N ALA A 140 9.19 7.07 -3.76
CA ALA A 140 10.65 7.18 -3.73
C ALA A 140 11.29 6.30 -2.62
N HIS A 141 12.24 5.45 -3.02
CA HIS A 141 12.94 4.49 -2.15
C HIS A 141 14.33 4.94 -1.70
N ASP A 142 14.63 6.24 -1.72
CA ASP A 142 15.75 6.76 -0.93
C ASP A 142 15.38 6.85 0.55
N TYR A 143 16.41 6.83 1.40
CA TYR A 143 16.26 6.74 2.84
C TYR A 143 15.46 7.93 3.41
N GLU A 144 15.75 9.14 2.94
CA GLU A 144 15.10 10.37 3.37
C GLU A 144 13.63 10.40 2.98
N ALA A 145 13.29 10.03 1.74
CA ALA A 145 11.92 9.95 1.28
C ALA A 145 11.10 8.90 2.05
N GLN A 146 11.69 7.77 2.41
CA GLN A 146 11.01 6.74 3.21
C GLN A 146 10.67 7.24 4.62
N LEU A 147 11.63 7.89 5.31
CA LEU A 147 11.37 8.50 6.61
C LEU A 147 10.29 9.58 6.54
N GLU A 148 10.40 10.49 5.57
CA GLU A 148 9.45 11.58 5.43
C GLU A 148 8.07 11.04 5.04
N GLY A 149 7.99 10.04 4.15
CA GLY A 149 6.76 9.40 3.70
C GLY A 149 5.95 8.80 4.85
N LEU A 150 6.62 8.25 5.86
CA LEU A 150 5.98 7.78 7.09
C LEU A 150 5.57 8.95 8.01
N ARG A 151 6.45 9.93 8.19
CA ARG A 151 6.23 11.08 9.09
C ARG A 151 5.09 11.99 8.64
N ILE A 152 4.95 12.24 7.33
CA ILE A 152 3.87 13.09 6.80
C ILE A 152 2.48 12.46 7.01
N ALA A 153 2.40 11.14 7.13
CA ALA A 153 1.16 10.43 7.35
C ALA A 153 0.68 10.55 8.80
N GLU A 154 1.60 10.61 9.78
CA GLU A 154 1.29 10.53 11.23
C GLU A 154 0.11 11.41 11.71
N PRO A 155 -0.03 12.68 11.28
CA PRO A 155 -1.13 13.54 11.73
C PRO A 155 -2.50 13.13 11.18
N LEU A 156 -2.53 12.30 10.14
CA LEU A 156 -3.72 11.88 9.39
C LEU A 156 -4.20 10.48 9.77
N LEU A 157 -3.33 9.68 10.40
CA LEU A 157 -3.59 8.28 10.74
C LEU A 157 -4.56 8.17 11.92
N VAL A 158 -5.58 7.32 11.77
CA VAL A 158 -6.44 6.91 12.89
C VAL A 158 -5.71 5.90 13.80
N ALA A 159 -6.18 5.75 15.04
CA ALA A 159 -5.71 4.65 15.88
C ALA A 159 -6.02 3.29 15.23
N GLY A 160 -5.03 2.39 15.24
CA GLY A 160 -5.05 1.11 14.54
C GLY A 160 -4.78 1.21 13.04
N ALA A 161 -4.45 2.39 12.49
CA ALA A 161 -4.13 2.51 11.07
C ALA A 161 -2.92 1.66 10.69
N LEU A 162 -2.93 1.15 9.46
CA LEU A 162 -1.80 0.43 8.91
C LEU A 162 -0.96 1.37 8.05
N MET A 163 0.35 1.36 8.25
CA MET A 163 1.31 1.87 7.28
C MET A 163 1.98 0.66 6.62
N ILE A 164 1.84 0.54 5.31
CA ILE A 164 2.37 -0.57 4.52
C ILE A 164 3.49 0.01 3.65
N VAL A 165 4.66 -0.62 3.68
CA VAL A 165 5.83 -0.17 2.93
C VAL A 165 6.33 -1.31 2.06
N ASP A 166 6.55 -1.02 0.77
CA ASP A 166 7.08 -1.96 -0.21
C ASP A 166 8.61 -1.87 -0.33
N ASP A 167 9.21 -2.79 -1.09
CA ASP A 167 10.65 -2.87 -1.39
C ASP A 167 11.55 -2.92 -0.13
N THR A 168 11.06 -3.56 0.92
CA THR A 168 11.72 -3.58 2.24
C THR A 168 12.92 -4.52 2.35
N ASP A 169 13.19 -5.36 1.35
CA ASP A 169 14.45 -6.10 1.23
C ASP A 169 15.63 -5.16 0.97
N TRP A 170 15.38 -3.96 0.40
CA TRP A 170 16.42 -3.00 0.09
C TRP A 170 16.96 -2.36 1.37
N GLU A 171 18.27 -2.50 1.61
CA GLU A 171 18.96 -2.05 2.84
C GLU A 171 18.59 -0.62 3.26
N ARG A 172 18.50 0.31 2.29
CA ARG A 172 18.14 1.72 2.55
C ARG A 172 16.71 1.90 3.06
N VAL A 173 15.76 1.10 2.57
CA VAL A 173 14.36 1.12 2.99
C VAL A 173 14.22 0.48 4.36
N GLU A 174 14.81 -0.72 4.55
CA GLU A 174 14.83 -1.41 5.85
C GLU A 174 15.41 -0.52 6.95
N ARG A 175 16.57 0.10 6.67
CA ARG A 175 17.23 1.00 7.62
C ARG A 175 16.37 2.22 7.94
N ALA A 176 15.70 2.82 6.96
CA ALA A 176 14.78 3.94 7.21
C ALA A 176 13.63 3.52 8.14
N LEU A 177 13.05 2.33 7.93
CA LEU A 177 11.99 1.81 8.77
C LEU A 177 12.46 1.52 10.20
N ASP A 178 13.65 0.94 10.36
CA ASP A 178 14.22 0.66 11.67
C ASP A 178 14.54 1.94 12.45
N ASP A 179 15.14 2.94 11.79
CA ASP A 179 15.43 4.25 12.39
C ASP A 179 14.11 4.99 12.74
N TYR A 180 13.08 4.91 11.88
CA TYR A 180 11.74 5.43 12.17
C TYR A 180 11.12 4.80 13.42
N LEU A 181 11.11 3.46 13.50
CA LEU A 181 10.52 2.73 14.63
C LEU A 181 11.28 2.96 15.95
N ALA A 182 12.59 3.21 15.89
CA ALA A 182 13.38 3.55 17.07
C ALA A 182 13.00 4.92 17.66
N GLU A 183 12.54 5.86 16.82
CA GLU A 183 12.16 7.21 17.21
C GLU A 183 10.66 7.39 17.48
N GLN A 184 9.81 6.52 16.92
CA GLN A 184 8.37 6.68 16.94
C GLN A 184 7.66 5.61 17.79
N PRO A 185 7.42 5.86 19.09
CA PRO A 185 6.82 4.87 20.00
C PRO A 185 5.34 4.55 19.70
N ARG A 186 4.66 5.35 18.87
CA ARG A 186 3.27 5.10 18.44
C ARG A 186 3.19 4.16 17.23
N ALA A 187 4.31 3.89 16.56
CA ALA A 187 4.38 2.94 15.46
C ALA A 187 4.95 1.61 15.95
N ARG A 188 4.35 0.50 15.50
CA ARG A 188 4.83 -0.85 15.82
C ARG A 188 4.81 -1.72 14.59
N ARG A 189 5.92 -2.38 14.29
CA ARG A 189 5.97 -3.43 13.27
C ARG A 189 5.10 -4.62 13.67
N ILE A 190 4.13 -4.97 12.84
CA ILE A 190 3.19 -6.08 13.09
C ILE A 190 3.39 -7.25 12.13
N LEU A 191 4.03 -7.00 10.98
CA LEU A 191 4.29 -8.00 9.96
C LEU A 191 5.57 -7.65 9.19
N THR A 192 6.38 -8.68 8.92
CA THR A 192 7.52 -8.64 8.00
C THR A 192 7.39 -9.81 7.04
N LEU A 193 7.39 -9.51 5.75
CA LEU A 193 7.38 -10.48 4.67
C LEU A 193 8.62 -10.23 3.83
N ASP A 194 9.58 -11.13 3.96
CA ASP A 194 10.79 -11.12 3.13
C ASP A 194 10.43 -11.25 1.64
N GLY A 195 11.22 -10.63 0.77
CA GLY A 195 11.07 -10.69 -0.68
C GLY A 195 12.00 -11.68 -1.35
N LYS A 196 12.19 -11.50 -2.67
CA LYS A 196 12.94 -12.41 -3.55
C LYS A 196 14.42 -12.48 -3.20
N ASP A 197 15.02 -11.38 -2.75
CA ASP A 197 16.44 -11.33 -2.38
C ASP A 197 16.70 -12.10 -1.08
N ARG A 198 15.65 -12.30 -0.28
CA ARG A 198 15.64 -13.08 0.97
C ARG A 198 14.97 -14.45 0.85
N GLY A 199 14.68 -14.91 -0.37
CA GLY A 199 14.21 -16.26 -0.67
C GLY A 199 12.69 -16.45 -0.70
N SER A 200 11.93 -15.35 -0.72
CA SER A 200 10.46 -15.32 -0.76
C SER A 200 9.95 -14.52 -1.97
N PRO A 201 10.23 -14.97 -3.21
CA PRO A 201 9.90 -14.22 -4.43
C PRO A 201 8.40 -13.96 -4.63
N GLN A 202 7.55 -14.74 -3.99
CA GLN A 202 6.10 -14.55 -3.97
C GLN A 202 5.65 -13.25 -3.30
N TRP A 203 6.55 -12.52 -2.63
CA TRP A 203 6.30 -11.21 -2.00
C TRP A 203 7.10 -10.08 -2.62
N TRP A 204 7.46 -10.20 -3.90
CA TRP A 204 8.24 -9.19 -4.63
C TRP A 204 9.58 -8.86 -3.94
N GLU A 205 9.85 -7.61 -3.59
CA GLU A 205 11.04 -7.13 -2.89
C GLU A 205 10.77 -6.95 -1.38
N GLY A 206 9.75 -7.63 -0.86
CA GLY A 206 9.43 -7.70 0.56
C GLY A 206 8.56 -6.54 1.04
N VAL A 207 7.64 -6.85 1.95
CA VAL A 207 6.67 -5.88 2.50
C VAL A 207 6.73 -5.87 4.02
N GLN A 208 6.68 -4.69 4.61
CA GLN A 208 6.47 -4.53 6.04
C GLN A 208 5.19 -3.76 6.35
N VAL A 209 4.52 -4.16 7.42
CA VAL A 209 3.31 -3.50 7.92
C VAL A 209 3.56 -3.00 9.33
N LEU A 210 3.31 -1.72 9.52
CA LEU A 210 3.34 -1.04 10.81
C LEU A 210 1.89 -0.71 11.23
N GLU A 211 1.62 -0.81 12.53
CA GLU A 211 0.39 -0.34 13.14
C GLU A 211 0.66 0.97 13.88
N TRP A 212 -0.25 1.94 13.73
CA TRP A 212 -0.24 3.20 14.45
C TRP A 212 -1.18 3.16 15.66
N SER A 213 -0.68 3.44 16.86
CA SER A 213 -1.48 3.36 18.09
C SER A 213 -2.41 4.55 18.33
N GLY A 214 -2.20 5.67 17.63
CA GLY A 214 -2.83 6.95 17.99
C GLY A 214 -2.22 7.60 19.23
#